data_AF-A0A0C2C4S8-F1
#
_entry.id   AF-A0A0C2C4S8-F1
#
_cell.length_a   1.000
_cell.length_b   1.000
_cell.length_c   1.000
_cell.angle_alpha   90.00
_cell.angle_beta   90.00
_cell.angle_gamma   90.00
#
_symmetry.space_group_name_H-M   'P 1'
#
loop_
_entity.id
_entity.type
_entity.pdbx_description
1 polymer ?
#
loop_
_entity_poly.entity_id
_entity_poly.type
_entity_poly.pdbx_seq_one_letter_code
_entity_poly.pdbx_strand_id
1 'polypeptide(L)'
;MDNECRRILPQIIVAVCCATVPILVITTTLDVTSILGNRTNPLVLLMPFLVMGIGLDDSLVTLYSWLRQPLRHSPATKLGKVLEEVGPSITTTTLTNVITFLIGWLTPTEGRPKKFKRMVA
;
A
#
# COMPACT_ATOMS: atom_id res chain seq x y z
N MET A 1 26.89 17.69 -10.95
CA MET A 1 25.71 17.97 -10.09
C MET A 1 24.42 17.44 -10.71
N ASP A 2 24.37 17.28 -12.04
CA ASP A 2 23.15 16.91 -12.79
C ASP A 2 22.77 15.42 -12.67
N ASN A 3 23.77 14.55 -12.45
CA ASN A 3 23.57 13.11 -12.28
C ASN A 3 23.02 12.73 -10.90
N GLU A 4 23.33 13.54 -9.88
CA GLU A 4 22.78 13.39 -8.53
C GLU A 4 21.28 13.72 -8.57
N CYS A 5 20.92 14.90 -9.10
CA CYS A 5 19.53 15.35 -9.24
C CYS A 5 18.67 14.35 -10.03
N ARG A 6 19.20 13.77 -11.11
CA ARG A 6 18.50 12.76 -11.92
C ARG A 6 18.23 11.43 -11.18
N ARG A 7 18.98 11.13 -10.12
CA ARG A 7 18.80 9.94 -9.27
C ARG A 7 17.84 10.18 -8.10
N ILE A 8 17.82 11.39 -7.55
CA ILE A 8 16.97 11.74 -6.40
C ILE A 8 15.52 12.05 -6.85
N LEU A 9 15.36 12.58 -8.07
CA LEU A 9 14.06 12.93 -8.65
C LEU A 9 13.01 11.80 -8.60
N PRO A 10 13.28 10.56 -9.07
CA PRO A 10 12.28 9.48 -9.01
C PRO A 10 11.94 9.07 -7.56
N GLN A 11 12.87 9.19 -6.61
CA GLN A 11 12.61 8.91 -5.19
C GLN A 11 11.66 9.92 -4.58
N ILE A 12 11.90 11.20 -4.85
CA ILE A 12 11.03 12.28 -4.37
C ILE A 12 9.66 12.18 -5.04
N ILE A 13 9.59 11.88 -6.34
CA ILE A 13 8.31 11.73 -7.05
C ILE A 13 7.49 10.58 -6.46
N VAL A 14 8.08 9.39 -6.28
CA VAL A 14 7.37 8.23 -5.69
C VAL A 14 6.91 8.53 -4.27
N ALA A 15 7.74 9.18 -3.45
CA ALA A 15 7.39 9.56 -2.08
C ALA A 15 6.25 10.60 -2.03
N VAL A 16 6.30 11.64 -2.87
CA VAL A 16 5.27 12.69 -2.93
C VAL A 16 3.95 12.14 -3.49
N CYS A 17 4.00 11.33 -4.53
CA CYS A 17 2.81 10.66 -5.07
C CYS A 17 2.19 9.71 -4.04
N CYS A 18 3.00 8.90 -3.34
CA CYS A 18 2.48 8.00 -2.30
C CYS A 18 1.93 8.74 -1.08
N ALA A 19 2.43 9.93 -0.74
CA ALA A 19 1.90 10.70 0.38
C ALA A 19 0.57 11.41 0.05
N THR A 20 0.40 11.87 -1.19
CA THR A 20 -0.80 12.63 -1.59
C THR A 20 -2.03 11.75 -1.82
N VAL A 21 -1.86 10.54 -2.35
CA VAL A 21 -2.93 9.56 -2.60
C VAL A 21 -3.75 9.18 -1.34
N PRO A 22 -3.15 8.76 -0.22
CA PRO A 22 -3.90 8.36 0.98
C PRO A 22 -4.56 9.54 1.67
N ILE A 23 -3.96 10.75 1.62
CA ILE A 23 -4.60 11.96 2.13
C ILE A 23 -5.91 12.20 1.36
N LEU A 24 -5.87 12.09 0.02
CA LEU A 24 -7.05 12.23 -0.83
C LEU A 24 -8.09 11.13 -0.61
N VAL A 25 -7.66 9.89 -0.42
CA VAL A 25 -8.56 8.77 -0.14
C VAL A 25 -9.23 8.93 1.24
N ILE A 26 -8.49 9.32 2.27
CA ILE A 26 -9.04 9.55 3.61
C ILE A 26 -10.04 10.70 3.59
N THR A 27 -9.70 11.83 2.95
CA THR A 27 -10.63 12.96 2.85
C THR A 27 -11.90 12.59 2.10
N THR A 28 -11.78 11.86 0.99
CA THR A 28 -12.93 11.41 0.19
C THR A 28 -13.78 10.38 0.95
N THR A 29 -13.14 9.45 1.68
CA THR A 29 -13.86 8.42 2.43
C THR A 29 -14.60 9.04 3.61
N LEU A 30 -13.98 9.97 4.34
CA LEU A 30 -14.63 10.68 5.44
C LEU A 30 -15.81 11.52 4.94
N ASP A 31 -15.65 12.20 3.81
CA ASP A 31 -16.69 13.03 3.19
C ASP A 31 -17.88 12.18 2.72
N VAL A 32 -17.63 11.13 1.94
CA VAL A 32 -18.67 10.22 1.42
C VAL A 32 -19.40 9.51 2.55
N THR A 33 -18.68 9.04 3.58
CA THR A 33 -19.33 8.31 4.69
C THR A 33 -20.12 9.24 5.62
N SER A 34 -19.72 10.52 5.72
CA SER A 34 -20.46 11.56 6.42
C SER A 34 -21.79 11.87 5.73
N ILE A 35 -21.80 11.95 4.40
CA ILE A 35 -23.01 12.17 3.59
C ILE A 35 -23.97 10.97 3.68
N LEU A 36 -23.43 9.75 3.72
CA LEU A 36 -24.24 8.52 3.73
C LEU A 36 -24.75 8.13 5.14
N GLY A 37 -24.37 8.85 6.20
CA GLY A 37 -24.84 8.63 7.57
C GLY A 37 -24.48 7.26 8.17
N ASN A 38 -23.54 6.52 7.56
CA ASN A 38 -23.17 5.17 7.98
C ASN A 38 -22.17 5.22 9.15
N ARG A 39 -22.25 4.27 10.09
CA ARG A 39 -21.29 4.17 11.20
C ARG A 39 -19.91 3.82 10.66
N THR A 40 -18.97 4.77 10.71
CA THR A 40 -17.57 4.57 10.33
C THR A 40 -16.88 3.60 11.30
N ASN A 41 -16.49 2.42 10.80
CA ASN A 41 -15.68 1.49 11.57
C ASN A 41 -14.22 1.96 11.56
N PRO A 42 -13.50 1.94 12.70
CA PRO A 42 -12.09 2.37 12.75
C PRO A 42 -11.19 1.50 11.86
N LEU A 43 -11.56 0.24 11.59
CA LEU A 43 -10.86 -0.62 10.63
C LEU A 43 -10.85 -0.04 9.21
N VAL A 44 -11.94 0.62 8.79
CA VAL A 44 -12.03 1.25 7.46
C VAL A 44 -11.10 2.46 7.36
N LEU A 45 -10.86 3.15 8.48
CA LEU A 45 -9.90 4.27 8.54
C LEU A 45 -8.44 3.79 8.47
N LEU A 46 -8.14 2.58 8.95
CA LEU A 46 -6.79 1.99 8.93
C LEU A 46 -6.42 1.35 7.59
N MET A 47 -7.42 0.89 6.82
CA MET A 47 -7.20 0.25 5.51
C MET A 47 -6.38 1.09 4.52
N PRO A 48 -6.63 2.40 4.32
CA PRO A 48 -5.80 3.24 3.44
C PRO A 48 -4.33 3.33 3.86
N PHE A 49 -4.04 3.38 5.17
CA PHE A 49 -2.68 3.41 5.69
C PHE A 49 -1.97 2.06 5.50
N LEU A 50 -2.69 0.95 5.70
CA LEU A 50 -2.19 -0.41 5.47
C LEU A 50 -1.80 -0.63 4.01
N VAL A 51 -2.68 -0.25 3.08
CA VAL A 51 -2.43 -0.38 1.65
C VAL A 51 -1.28 0.51 1.19
N MET A 52 -1.17 1.74 1.73
CA MET A 52 -0.03 2.62 1.47
C MET A 52 1.28 1.99 1.96
N GLY A 53 1.32 1.45 3.17
CA GLY A 53 2.53 0.85 3.74
C GLY A 53 3.07 -0.30 2.88
N ILE A 54 2.17 -1.16 2.40
CA ILE A 54 2.50 -2.25 1.48
C ILE A 54 3.05 -1.70 0.14
N GLY A 55 2.38 -0.73 -0.46
CA GLY A 55 2.82 -0.16 -1.75
C GLY A 55 4.14 0.61 -1.66
N LEU A 56 4.43 1.26 -0.52
CA LEU A 56 5.70 1.93 -0.26
C LEU A 56 6.86 0.94 -0.15
N ASP A 57 6.66 -0.19 0.51
CA ASP A 57 7.70 -1.22 0.66
C ASP A 57 8.16 -1.75 -0.72
N ASP A 58 7.22 -2.15 -1.57
CA ASP A 58 7.49 -2.70 -2.90
C ASP A 58 8.11 -1.66 -3.87
N SER A 59 7.66 -0.40 -3.79
CA SER A 59 8.16 0.67 -4.66
C SER A 59 9.55 1.16 -4.26
N LEU A 60 9.86 1.23 -2.96
CA LEU A 60 11.17 1.65 -2.48
C LEU A 60 12.26 0.62 -2.81
N VAL A 61 11.98 -0.67 -2.67
CA VAL A 61 12.96 -1.72 -3.01
C VAL A 61 13.23 -1.77 -4.52
N THR A 62 12.17 -1.64 -5.34
CA THR A 62 12.29 -1.57 -6.81
C THR A 62 13.10 -0.36 -7.24
N LEU A 63 12.85 0.79 -6.60
CA LEU A 63 13.55 2.03 -6.89
C LEU A 63 15.02 1.99 -6.47
N TYR A 64 15.33 1.39 -5.32
CA TYR A 64 16.71 1.18 -4.88
C TYR A 64 17.51 0.37 -5.91
N SER A 65 16.94 -0.75 -6.38
CA SER A 65 17.58 -1.58 -7.41
C SER A 65 17.64 -0.87 -8.77
N TRP A 66 16.64 -0.06 -9.11
CA TRP A 66 16.68 0.80 -10.30
C TRP A 66 17.82 1.81 -10.25
N LEU A 67 18.10 2.41 -9.09
CA LEU A 67 19.18 3.37 -8.93
C LEU A 67 20.58 2.75 -8.97
N ARG A 68 20.69 1.49 -8.56
CA ARG A 68 21.92 0.69 -8.67
C ARG A 68 22.31 0.38 -10.12
N GLN A 69 21.34 0.23 -11.02
CA GLN A 69 21.63 -0.15 -12.41
C GLN A 69 22.28 0.99 -13.23
N PRO A 70 23.32 0.70 -14.04
CA PRO A 70 24.06 1.70 -14.79
C PRO A 70 23.21 2.40 -15.85
N LEU A 71 23.44 3.71 -16.03
CA LEU A 71 22.68 4.60 -16.93
C LEU A 71 22.86 4.29 -18.43
N ARG A 72 23.73 3.35 -18.78
CA ARG A 72 24.14 3.05 -20.16
C ARG A 72 23.23 2.04 -20.86
N HIS A 73 22.30 1.41 -20.13
CA HIS A 73 21.33 0.47 -20.68
C HIS A 73 20.03 1.18 -21.10
N SER A 74 19.33 0.62 -22.09
CA SER A 74 17.99 1.08 -22.45
C SER A 74 17.03 0.91 -21.25
N PRO A 75 15.99 1.76 -21.12
CA PRO A 75 15.04 1.66 -20.02
C PRO A 75 14.39 0.29 -19.88
N ALA A 76 14.08 -0.37 -21.01
CA ALA A 76 13.48 -1.70 -21.04
C ALA A 76 14.43 -2.79 -20.51
N THR A 77 15.69 -2.80 -20.95
CA THR A 77 16.69 -3.76 -20.46
C THR A 77 17.01 -3.52 -18.98
N LYS A 78 17.04 -2.25 -18.56
CA LYS A 78 17.22 -1.87 -17.16
C LYS A 78 16.08 -2.38 -16.28
N LEU A 79 14.83 -2.23 -16.74
CA LEU A 79 13.66 -2.74 -16.03
C LEU A 79 13.68 -4.27 -15.91
N GLY A 80 14.02 -4.97 -16.99
CA GLY A 80 14.14 -6.43 -16.98
C GLY A 80 15.12 -6.92 -15.92
N LYS A 81 16.31 -6.31 -15.82
CA LYS A 81 17.30 -6.66 -14.79
C LYS A 81 16.84 -6.36 -13.36
N VAL A 82 16.15 -5.23 -13.16
CA VAL A 82 15.59 -4.89 -11.84
C VAL A 82 14.50 -5.89 -11.44
N LEU A 83 13.60 -6.25 -12.37
CA LEU A 83 12.56 -7.22 -12.10
C LEU A 83 13.12 -8.63 -11.88
N GLU A 84 14.22 -8.99 -12.53
CA GLU A 84 14.90 -10.27 -12.29
C GLU A 84 15.49 -10.35 -10.86
N GLU A 85 16.07 -9.26 -10.37
CA GLU A 85 16.68 -9.20 -9.03
C GLU A 85 15.64 -9.06 -7.90
N VAL A 86 14.60 -8.24 -8.11
CA VAL A 86 13.67 -7.83 -7.04
C VAL A 86 12.29 -8.47 -7.17
N GLY A 87 11.94 -8.96 -8.35
CA GLY A 87 10.62 -9.55 -8.66
C GLY A 87 10.22 -10.73 -7.78
N PRO A 88 11.11 -11.69 -7.45
CA PRO A 88 10.78 -12.78 -6.54
C PRO A 88 10.38 -12.30 -5.14
N SER A 89 11.02 -11.24 -4.64
CA SER A 89 10.70 -10.64 -3.34
C SER A 89 9.33 -9.98 -3.35
N ILE A 90 9.07 -9.12 -4.34
CA ILE A 90 7.78 -8.41 -4.49
C ILE A 90 6.63 -9.41 -4.65
N THR A 91 6.83 -10.48 -5.43
CA THR A 91 5.82 -11.54 -5.62
C THR A 91 5.49 -12.24 -4.29
N THR A 92 6.50 -12.50 -3.47
CA THR A 92 6.30 -13.15 -2.15
C THR A 92 5.55 -12.23 -1.19
N THR A 93 5.92 -10.96 -1.13
CA THR A 93 5.26 -9.94 -0.30
C THR A 93 3.80 -9.74 -0.74
N THR A 94 3.56 -9.54 -2.03
CA THR A 94 2.21 -9.36 -2.58
C THR A 94 1.32 -10.59 -2.38
N LEU A 95 1.84 -11.80 -2.62
CA LEU A 95 1.11 -13.04 -2.36
C LEU A 95 0.69 -13.17 -0.90
N THR A 96 1.61 -12.87 0.02
CA THR A 96 1.34 -12.92 1.46
C THR A 96 0.32 -11.85 1.87
N ASN A 97 0.39 -10.66 1.29
CA ASN A 97 -0.61 -9.60 1.51
C ASN A 97 -1.99 -10.03 1.06
N VAL A 98 -2.12 -10.64 -0.14
CA VAL A 98 -3.40 -11.18 -0.64
C VAL A 98 -3.96 -12.25 0.29
N ILE A 99 -3.12 -13.21 0.73
CA ILE A 99 -3.54 -14.26 1.65
C ILE A 99 -3.99 -13.66 2.99
N THR A 100 -3.27 -12.67 3.51
CA THR A 100 -3.60 -12.01 4.79
C THR A 100 -4.93 -11.27 4.71
N PHE A 101 -5.18 -10.51 3.63
CA PHE A 101 -6.46 -9.86 3.43
C PHE A 101 -7.60 -10.85 3.21
N LEU A 102 -7.34 -11.96 2.51
CA LEU A 102 -8.32 -13.02 2.32
C LEU A 102 -8.69 -13.67 3.65
N ILE A 103 -7.71 -14.01 4.49
CA ILE A 103 -7.95 -14.52 5.84
C ILE A 103 -8.69 -13.48 6.67
N GLY A 104 -8.31 -12.20 6.60
CA GLY A 104 -9.00 -11.12 7.32
C GLY A 104 -10.45 -10.93 6.88
N TRP A 105 -10.76 -11.15 5.61
CA TRP A 105 -12.12 -11.12 5.07
C TRP A 105 -12.94 -12.36 5.47
N LEU A 106 -12.32 -13.54 5.42
CA LEU A 106 -12.97 -14.80 5.76
C LEU A 106 -13.12 -15.01 7.26
N THR A 107 -12.30 -14.37 8.08
CA THR A 107 -12.38 -14.43 9.54
C THR A 107 -13.61 -13.63 9.97
N PRO A 108 -14.68 -14.30 10.42
CA PRO A 108 -15.81 -13.59 10.98
C PRO A 108 -15.32 -12.94 12.28
N THR A 109 -15.76 -11.71 12.54
CA THR A 109 -15.47 -11.04 13.80
C THR A 109 -16.33 -11.69 14.90
N GLU A 110 -15.95 -12.91 15.31
CA GLU A 110 -16.57 -13.72 16.37
C GLU A 110 -16.18 -13.14 17.75
N GLY A 111 -16.37 -11.85 17.95
CA GLY A 111 -16.11 -11.12 19.21
C GLY A 111 -17.38 -10.75 19.97
N ARG A 112 -18.55 -11.27 19.60
CA ARG A 112 -19.78 -11.10 20.39
C ARG A 112 -20.04 -12.35 21.22
N PRO A 113 -19.75 -12.38 22.54
CA PRO A 113 -20.42 -13.33 23.41
C PRO A 113 -21.93 -13.11 23.25
N LYS A 114 -22.64 -14.15 22.79
CA LYS A 114 -24.10 -14.20 22.60
C LYS A 114 -24.89 -14.09 23.93
N LYS A 115 -24.44 -13.28 24.90
CA LYS A 115 -25.01 -13.19 26.27
C LYS A 115 -25.58 -11.81 26.66
N PHE A 116 -25.70 -10.84 25.75
CA PHE A 116 -26.27 -9.51 26.09
C PHE A 116 -27.46 -9.09 25.21
N LYS A 117 -28.23 -10.06 24.67
CA LYS A 117 -29.48 -9.76 23.94
C LYS A 117 -30.75 -10.28 24.66
N ARG A 118 -30.64 -10.69 25.92
CA ARG A 118 -31.76 -11.19 26.76
C ARG A 118 -31.95 -10.44 28.09
N MET A 119 -31.28 -9.30 28.29
CA MET A 119 -31.38 -8.54 29.55
C MET A 119 -31.99 -7.14 29.39
N VAL A 120 -32.55 -6.83 28.21
CA VAL A 120 -33.30 -5.60 27.93
C VAL A 120 -34.51 -5.91 27.02
N ALA A 121 -35.18 -7.03 27.28
CA ALA A 121 -36.49 -7.36 26.73
C ALA A 121 -37.28 -8.09 27.82
#